data_AF-A0A485LHL2-F1
#
_entry.id   AF-A0A485LHL2-F1
#
_cell.length_a   1.000
_cell.length_b   1.000
_cell.length_c   1.000
_cell.angle_alpha   90.00
_cell.angle_beta   90.00
_cell.angle_gamma   90.00
#
_symmetry.space_group_name_H-M   'P 1'
#
loop_
_entity.id
_entity.type
_entity.pdbx_description
1 polymer ?
#
loop_
_entity_poly.entity_id
_entity_poly.type
_entity_poly.pdbx_seq_one_letter_code
_entity_poly.pdbx_strand_id
1 'polypeptide(L)'
;MRKSSVSRPFSFSISSDNGGAHPISTPTLEEGASEATEATVWRNRVYHLILYAAVSLTTVFVLYFVSYFSAVVDGQAPTMVGCQDQAFWDGPTCGLHGIDCLPFQTDWAPIRCPSRCLWDGNPALQVIGSGPYKAVSRICRAAIHAGVMTANGGCAMMRFGGHANSFLASSANDVSTQAYDSWFPKTLEFKPATTVMHCDDLSSWIVSVGFFAVFGLVFFPLPLIALIHTLCIWGFYYVSMVTAPQSYDYGNIIIRLSTQLCIVVVAVHCWYHWVFQHTFEEFASYSLQRRAVVWGVYYLLPFHMMLHLTFVSNVPWLNIDLGGVHNKDVSYTWAYVAIVLLGLFFVVLIAILFKQLHTRKKLRWTLTCYIALTVYFAIIYGFFNTWIFHLHHVQFGLLLLPLTRTPTLPAFFAQGLGLGLFIQGYAAWGWPTFLDEVPSSYSVDMAERAPVALNVTATTANVTWEVLDNVVGYALMLNGVMQSRAGPTWTLLTDLEPNQKYYVQVSGVGRGGTDGQLSPRGNFTTANATTPAKATPGV
;
A
#
# COMPACT_ATOMS: atom_id res chain seq x y z
N MET A 1 -37.82 4.80 -52.85
CA MET A 1 -38.96 5.74 -52.81
C MET A 1 -38.74 6.72 -51.67
N ARG A 2 -38.29 7.93 -52.00
CA ARG A 2 -38.05 9.05 -51.06
C ARG A 2 -39.26 9.99 -51.15
N LYS A 3 -39.81 10.43 -50.02
CA LYS A 3 -40.62 11.64 -49.93
C LYS A 3 -40.05 12.58 -48.88
N SER A 4 -39.98 13.83 -49.30
CA SER A 4 -39.33 15.00 -48.74
C SER A 4 -40.37 16.02 -48.28
N SER A 5 -39.86 17.06 -47.60
CA SER A 5 -40.49 18.32 -47.16
C SER A 5 -41.27 18.18 -45.84
N VAL A 6 -41.16 19.12 -44.89
CA VAL A 6 -41.53 20.53 -45.07
C VAL A 6 -40.66 21.47 -44.20
N SER A 7 -39.89 22.34 -44.85
CA SER A 7 -39.46 23.64 -44.35
C SER A 7 -40.49 24.68 -44.82
N ARG A 8 -41.05 25.48 -43.91
CA ARG A 8 -41.87 26.67 -44.26
C ARG A 8 -41.07 27.97 -44.10
N PRO A 9 -41.39 28.99 -44.92
CA PRO A 9 -40.49 30.09 -45.24
C PRO A 9 -40.67 31.28 -44.30
N PHE A 10 -39.57 31.97 -44.00
CA PHE A 10 -39.61 33.32 -43.45
C PHE A 10 -39.95 34.30 -44.59
N SER A 11 -41.07 34.99 -44.47
CA SER A 11 -41.51 36.07 -45.36
C SER A 11 -40.66 37.32 -45.11
N PHE A 12 -40.01 37.83 -46.16
CA PHE A 12 -39.45 39.17 -46.19
C PHE A 12 -40.58 40.17 -46.49
N SER A 13 -40.96 40.99 -45.51
CA SER A 13 -41.68 42.24 -45.78
C SER A 13 -40.64 43.34 -46.00
N ILE A 14 -40.57 43.87 -47.22
CA ILE A 14 -39.82 45.08 -47.53
C ILE A 14 -40.67 46.25 -47.02
N SER A 15 -40.30 46.83 -45.86
CA SER A 15 -40.67 48.21 -45.55
C SER A 15 -39.53 49.10 -46.04
N SER A 16 -39.84 49.95 -47.02
CA SER A 16 -39.04 51.10 -47.36
C SER A 16 -39.00 52.03 -46.16
N ASP A 17 -37.84 52.18 -45.53
CA ASP A 17 -37.58 53.34 -44.68
C ASP A 17 -36.22 53.95 -45.01
N ASN A 18 -36.27 55.27 -45.08
CA ASN A 18 -35.26 56.15 -45.64
C ASN A 18 -33.93 56.11 -44.89
N GLY A 19 -32.87 56.49 -45.61
CA GLY A 19 -31.52 56.60 -45.09
C GLY A 19 -31.44 57.45 -43.82
N GLY A 20 -30.94 56.82 -42.76
CA GLY A 20 -30.35 57.47 -41.60
C GLY A 20 -29.03 56.77 -41.32
N ALA A 21 -27.92 57.48 -41.48
CA ALA A 21 -26.60 57.00 -41.08
C ALA A 21 -26.60 56.74 -39.57
N HIS A 22 -26.52 55.48 -39.15
CA HIS A 22 -26.18 55.14 -37.77
C HIS A 22 -24.69 55.46 -37.55
N PRO A 23 -24.31 56.20 -36.50
CA PRO A 23 -22.91 56.37 -36.17
C PRO A 23 -22.35 55.03 -35.71
N ILE A 24 -21.25 54.59 -36.33
CA ILE A 24 -20.36 53.59 -35.73
C ILE A 24 -19.83 54.23 -34.45
N SER A 25 -20.33 53.81 -33.29
CA SER A 25 -19.78 54.22 -32.00
C SER A 25 -18.38 53.65 -31.88
N THR A 26 -17.36 54.48 -32.12
CA THR A 26 -15.99 54.20 -31.69
C THR A 26 -16.00 54.05 -30.17
N PRO A 27 -15.37 53.00 -29.59
CA PRO A 27 -15.26 52.86 -28.15
C PRO A 27 -14.69 54.14 -27.57
N THR A 28 -15.31 54.64 -26.50
CA THR A 28 -14.76 55.82 -25.82
C THR A 28 -13.36 55.50 -25.29
N LEU A 29 -12.45 56.48 -25.22
CA LEU A 29 -11.09 56.27 -24.70
C LEU A 29 -11.10 55.64 -23.29
N GLU A 30 -12.16 55.88 -22.50
CA GLU A 30 -12.37 55.28 -21.17
C GLU A 30 -12.77 53.80 -21.23
N GLU A 31 -13.66 53.39 -22.15
CA GLU A 31 -14.00 51.97 -22.36
C GLU A 31 -12.78 51.17 -22.81
N GLY A 32 -12.03 51.69 -23.79
CA GLY A 32 -10.79 51.04 -24.27
C GLY A 32 -9.69 50.97 -23.21
N ALA A 33 -9.60 51.97 -22.32
CA ALA A 33 -8.67 51.94 -21.18
C ALA A 33 -9.09 50.91 -20.11
N SER A 34 -10.40 50.75 -19.85
CA SER A 34 -10.94 49.76 -18.91
C SER A 34 -10.73 48.32 -19.40
N GLU A 35 -10.98 48.05 -20.68
CA GLU A 35 -10.75 46.73 -21.29
C GLU A 35 -9.26 46.38 -21.32
N ALA A 36 -8.38 47.35 -21.62
CA ALA A 36 -6.94 47.15 -21.58
C ALA A 36 -6.41 46.88 -20.17
N THR A 37 -7.00 47.49 -19.13
CA THR A 37 -6.65 47.22 -17.73
C THR A 37 -7.13 45.85 -17.27
N GLU A 38 -8.36 45.45 -17.60
CA GLU A 38 -8.88 44.11 -17.29
C GLU A 38 -8.08 43.01 -18.00
N ALA A 39 -7.75 43.18 -19.28
CA ALA A 39 -6.90 42.26 -20.02
C ALA A 39 -5.50 42.12 -19.41
N THR A 40 -4.93 43.23 -18.92
CA THR A 40 -3.62 43.23 -18.24
C THR A 40 -3.68 42.51 -16.89
N VAL A 41 -4.73 42.72 -16.09
CA VAL A 41 -4.95 42.03 -14.81
C VAL A 41 -5.14 40.54 -15.02
N TRP A 42 -5.92 40.13 -16.02
CA TRP A 42 -6.13 38.73 -16.37
C TRP A 42 -4.82 38.07 -16.82
N ARG A 43 -4.06 38.71 -17.72
CA ARG A 43 -2.75 38.24 -18.17
C ARG A 43 -1.78 38.05 -17.01
N ASN A 44 -1.73 38.99 -16.08
CA ASN A 44 -0.89 38.88 -14.89
C ASN A 44 -1.32 37.70 -14.01
N ARG A 45 -2.62 37.48 -13.78
CA ARG A 45 -3.12 36.33 -12.99
C ARG A 45 -2.74 34.99 -13.61
N VAL A 46 -2.86 34.88 -14.94
CA VAL A 46 -2.46 33.67 -15.68
C VAL A 46 -0.95 33.45 -15.59
N TYR A 47 -0.14 34.50 -15.72
CA TYR A 47 1.31 34.41 -15.55
C TYR A 47 1.70 33.89 -14.16
N HIS A 48 1.12 34.43 -13.09
CA HIS A 48 1.40 33.96 -11.72
C HIS A 48 0.96 32.50 -11.51
N LEU A 49 -0.16 32.09 -12.10
CA LEU A 49 -0.61 30.70 -12.05
C LEU A 49 0.37 29.77 -12.78
N ILE A 50 0.82 30.13 -13.98
CA ILE A 50 1.80 29.34 -14.75
C ILE A 50 3.11 29.23 -13.98
N LEU A 51 3.60 30.35 -13.44
CA LEU A 51 4.83 30.36 -12.63
C LEU A 51 4.68 29.48 -11.39
N TYR A 52 3.57 29.60 -10.66
CA TYR A 52 3.27 28.78 -9.49
C TYR A 52 3.22 27.29 -9.83
N ALA A 53 2.52 26.93 -10.91
CA ALA A 53 2.42 25.55 -11.37
C ALA A 53 3.79 25.00 -11.83
N ALA A 54 4.56 25.77 -12.59
CA ALA A 54 5.88 25.38 -13.07
C ALA A 54 6.86 25.14 -11.91
N VAL A 55 6.91 26.06 -10.94
CA VAL A 55 7.74 25.90 -9.74
C VAL A 55 7.31 24.67 -8.94
N SER A 56 6.01 24.56 -8.63
CA SER A 56 5.48 23.45 -7.82
C SER A 56 5.74 22.09 -8.48
N LEU A 57 5.44 21.95 -9.78
CA LEU A 57 5.66 20.71 -10.52
C LEU A 57 7.15 20.37 -10.66
N THR A 58 8.00 21.37 -10.92
CA THR A 58 9.45 21.16 -11.01
C THR A 58 10.02 20.72 -9.66
N THR A 59 9.63 21.36 -8.56
CA THR A 59 10.07 20.98 -7.22
C THR A 59 9.63 19.56 -6.88
N VAL A 60 8.35 19.22 -7.10
CA VAL A 60 7.85 17.85 -6.86
C VAL A 60 8.59 16.83 -7.73
N PHE A 61 8.79 17.12 -9.02
CA PHE A 61 9.53 16.26 -9.94
C PHE A 61 10.96 16.02 -9.49
N VAL A 62 11.69 17.09 -9.13
CA VAL A 62 13.07 16.99 -8.61
C VAL A 62 13.11 16.16 -7.34
N LEU A 63 12.16 16.35 -6.42
CA LEU A 63 12.08 15.54 -5.20
C LEU A 63 11.87 14.06 -5.50
N TYR A 64 10.94 13.71 -6.42
CA TYR A 64 10.76 12.32 -6.85
C TYR A 64 12.01 11.74 -7.51
N PHE A 65 12.61 12.51 -8.43
CA PHE A 65 13.81 12.08 -9.15
C PHE A 65 14.96 11.80 -8.19
N VAL A 66 15.21 12.72 -7.26
CA VAL A 66 16.28 12.57 -6.27
C VAL A 66 15.98 11.43 -5.29
N SER A 67 14.72 11.29 -4.87
CA SER A 67 14.33 10.27 -3.90
C SER A 67 14.33 8.85 -4.45
N TYR A 68 14.13 8.63 -5.76
CA TYR A 68 13.92 7.28 -6.29
C TYR A 68 14.81 6.90 -7.49
N PHE A 69 15.46 7.86 -8.15
CA PHE A 69 16.18 7.60 -9.40
C PHE A 69 17.65 8.06 -9.41
N SER A 70 18.06 8.96 -8.51
CA SER A 70 19.40 9.56 -8.57
C SER A 70 20.42 9.01 -7.56
N ALA A 71 20.07 7.99 -6.77
CA ALA A 71 21.01 7.44 -5.79
C ALA A 71 22.16 6.72 -6.47
N VAL A 72 23.37 6.97 -5.97
CA VAL A 72 24.60 6.30 -6.42
C VAL A 72 25.40 5.90 -5.19
N VAL A 73 25.84 4.65 -5.18
CA VAL A 73 26.60 4.02 -4.12
C VAL A 73 27.79 3.32 -4.75
N ASP A 74 29.01 3.73 -4.41
CA ASP A 74 30.25 3.18 -4.97
C ASP A 74 30.24 3.10 -6.52
N GLY A 75 29.68 4.13 -7.16
CA GLY A 75 29.59 4.25 -8.63
C GLY A 75 28.46 3.43 -9.27
N GLN A 76 27.63 2.74 -8.48
CA GLN A 76 26.53 1.90 -8.95
C GLN A 76 25.17 2.39 -8.43
N ALA A 77 24.11 2.12 -9.18
CA ALA A 77 22.75 2.39 -8.72
C ALA A 77 22.34 1.34 -7.67
N PRO A 78 21.88 1.75 -6.46
CA PRO A 78 21.43 0.81 -5.45
C PRO A 78 20.11 0.16 -5.84
N THR A 79 19.92 -1.10 -5.43
CA THR A 79 18.61 -1.76 -5.51
C THR A 79 17.73 -1.28 -4.36
N MET A 80 16.52 -0.82 -4.66
CA MET A 80 15.54 -0.42 -3.65
C MET A 80 14.97 -1.66 -2.96
N VAL A 81 14.98 -1.66 -1.63
CA VAL A 81 14.53 -2.78 -0.78
C VAL A 81 13.46 -2.27 0.17
N GLY A 82 12.31 -2.94 0.19
CA GLY A 82 11.20 -2.63 1.07
C GLY A 82 11.42 -2.99 2.52
N CYS A 83 10.64 -2.36 3.42
CA CYS A 83 10.71 -2.66 4.85
C CYS A 83 10.32 -4.12 5.17
N GLN A 84 9.51 -4.75 4.32
CA GLN A 84 9.06 -6.14 4.48
C GLN A 84 9.90 -7.13 3.66
N ASP A 85 10.87 -6.67 2.88
CA ASP A 85 11.65 -7.56 2.02
C ASP A 85 12.62 -8.42 2.84
N GLN A 86 12.75 -9.67 2.41
CA GLN A 86 13.63 -10.70 2.96
C GLN A 86 14.29 -11.46 1.79
N ALA A 87 15.42 -12.10 2.04
CA ALA A 87 16.16 -12.81 0.99
C ALA A 87 15.95 -14.33 0.99
N PHE A 88 15.08 -14.82 1.88
CA PHE A 88 14.66 -16.22 1.99
C PHE A 88 13.27 -16.27 2.64
N TRP A 89 12.39 -17.16 2.16
CA TRP A 89 11.07 -17.41 2.74
C TRP A 89 11.10 -18.69 3.56
N ASP A 90 10.78 -18.61 4.86
CA ASP A 90 10.60 -19.79 5.69
C ASP A 90 9.43 -20.63 5.14
N GLY A 91 9.60 -21.95 5.11
CA GLY A 91 8.58 -22.87 4.63
C GLY A 91 8.88 -23.43 3.23
N PRO A 92 7.85 -23.92 2.53
CA PRO A 92 8.04 -24.67 1.30
C PRO A 92 8.31 -23.80 0.07
N THR A 93 8.15 -22.48 0.18
CA THR A 93 8.27 -21.50 -0.92
C THR A 93 9.66 -21.45 -1.56
N CYS A 94 10.72 -21.74 -0.80
CA CYS A 94 12.09 -21.76 -1.33
C CYS A 94 12.46 -23.09 -2.01
N GLY A 95 11.50 -24.01 -2.19
CA GLY A 95 11.74 -25.29 -2.82
C GLY A 95 12.62 -26.24 -1.99
N LEU A 96 12.91 -27.40 -2.56
CA LEU A 96 13.70 -28.44 -1.92
C LEU A 96 15.14 -27.93 -1.67
N HIS A 97 15.61 -28.06 -0.42
CA HIS A 97 16.89 -27.54 0.05
C HIS A 97 17.11 -26.03 -0.19
N GLY A 98 16.04 -25.26 -0.43
CA GLY A 98 16.13 -23.81 -0.63
C GLY A 98 16.57 -23.38 -2.04
N ILE A 99 16.52 -24.29 -3.03
CA ILE A 99 17.06 -24.04 -4.37
C ILE A 99 16.41 -22.86 -5.11
N ASP A 100 15.14 -22.57 -4.85
CA ASP A 100 14.42 -21.46 -5.48
C ASP A 100 14.77 -20.10 -4.86
N CYS A 101 15.54 -20.09 -3.77
CA CYS A 101 16.02 -18.90 -3.07
C CYS A 101 17.52 -18.64 -3.27
N LEU A 102 18.11 -19.25 -4.31
CA LEU A 102 19.45 -18.92 -4.81
C LEU A 102 19.55 -17.45 -5.26
N PRO A 103 20.77 -16.88 -5.28
CA PRO A 103 22.04 -17.48 -4.85
C PRO A 103 22.21 -17.48 -3.32
N PHE A 104 22.99 -18.41 -2.78
CA PHE A 104 23.35 -18.46 -1.35
C PHE A 104 24.51 -17.53 -0.98
N GLN A 105 25.37 -17.22 -1.95
CA GLN A 105 26.51 -16.33 -1.79
C GLN A 105 26.57 -15.35 -2.95
N THR A 106 26.93 -14.10 -2.67
CA THR A 106 27.10 -13.05 -3.67
C THR A 106 28.29 -12.16 -3.34
N ASP A 107 28.71 -11.39 -4.33
CA ASP A 107 29.52 -10.19 -4.08
C ASP A 107 28.68 -9.11 -3.38
N TRP A 108 29.38 -8.08 -2.91
CA TRP A 108 28.77 -6.90 -2.31
C TRP A 108 27.99 -6.10 -3.36
N ALA A 109 26.71 -5.86 -3.09
CA ALA A 109 25.84 -5.05 -3.93
C ALA A 109 25.25 -3.88 -3.13
N PRO A 110 25.05 -2.71 -3.76
CA PRO A 110 24.42 -1.58 -3.10
C PRO A 110 22.92 -1.78 -2.96
N ILE A 111 22.41 -1.48 -1.77
CA ILE A 111 20.98 -1.48 -1.44
C ILE A 111 20.55 -0.10 -0.93
N ARG A 112 19.27 0.24 -1.10
CA ARG A 112 18.65 1.43 -0.54
C ARG A 112 17.33 1.08 0.14
N CYS A 113 17.19 1.52 1.37
CA CYS A 113 16.01 1.30 2.20
C CYS A 113 15.23 2.61 2.39
N PRO A 114 13.89 2.57 2.38
CA PRO A 114 13.07 3.72 2.72
C PRO A 114 13.17 4.06 4.21
N SER A 115 12.70 5.25 4.58
CA SER A 115 12.62 5.66 5.97
C SER A 115 11.56 4.87 6.73
N ARG A 116 11.64 4.91 8.08
CA ARG A 116 10.59 4.43 8.98
C ARG A 116 10.32 2.92 8.90
N CYS A 117 11.27 2.11 8.43
CA CYS A 117 11.15 0.65 8.50
C CYS A 117 11.12 0.08 9.94
N LEU A 118 11.39 0.89 10.96
CA LEU A 118 11.16 0.53 12.37
C LEU A 118 9.73 0.81 12.84
N TRP A 119 8.95 1.59 12.09
CA TRP A 119 7.58 1.96 12.46
C TRP A 119 6.55 0.97 11.94
N ASP A 120 6.93 0.06 11.06
CA ASP A 120 6.06 -1.05 10.68
C ASP A 120 5.87 -1.92 11.92
N GLY A 121 4.65 -1.87 12.48
CA GLY A 121 4.27 -2.55 13.71
C GLY A 121 4.06 -4.04 13.53
N ASN A 122 4.33 -4.60 12.35
CA ASN A 122 4.12 -6.00 12.06
C ASN A 122 5.09 -6.87 12.92
N PRO A 123 4.57 -7.70 13.85
CA PRO A 123 5.40 -8.57 14.68
C PRO A 123 6.15 -9.65 13.87
N ALA A 124 5.76 -9.88 12.60
CA ALA A 124 6.46 -10.75 11.66
C ALA A 124 7.75 -10.13 11.07
N LEU A 125 8.13 -8.92 11.47
CA LEU A 125 9.36 -8.25 11.04
C LEU A 125 10.57 -8.64 11.92
N GLN A 126 10.69 -9.91 12.29
CA GLN A 126 11.76 -10.34 13.19
C GLN A 126 13.12 -10.23 12.50
N VAL A 127 14.15 -9.93 13.30
CA VAL A 127 15.55 -9.98 12.87
C VAL A 127 16.23 -11.06 13.70
N ILE A 128 16.91 -11.98 13.03
CA ILE A 128 17.56 -13.14 13.66
C ILE A 128 19.06 -13.05 13.37
N GLY A 129 19.87 -13.05 14.43
CA GLY A 129 21.32 -12.93 14.35
C GLY A 129 21.86 -11.51 14.49
N SER A 130 23.16 -11.43 14.73
CA SER A 130 23.94 -10.21 14.97
C SER A 130 25.36 -10.40 14.43
N GLY A 131 25.57 -10.13 13.15
CA GLY A 131 26.82 -10.44 12.44
C GLY A 131 26.48 -11.01 11.06
N PRO A 132 26.47 -12.34 10.86
CA PRO A 132 25.56 -12.89 9.87
C PRO A 132 24.13 -12.79 10.42
N TYR A 133 23.21 -12.27 9.62
CA TYR A 133 21.77 -12.32 9.91
C TYR A 133 21.14 -13.47 9.12
N LYS A 134 20.20 -14.21 9.71
CA LYS A 134 19.46 -15.25 8.98
C LYS A 134 18.71 -14.58 7.81
N ALA A 135 18.77 -15.11 6.59
CA ALA A 135 18.22 -14.44 5.40
C ALA A 135 16.69 -14.28 5.36
N VAL A 136 15.97 -14.84 6.33
CA VAL A 136 14.53 -14.58 6.56
C VAL A 136 14.29 -13.26 7.32
N SER A 137 15.35 -12.65 7.86
CA SER A 137 15.28 -11.36 8.53
C SER A 137 14.93 -10.25 7.53
N ARG A 138 14.19 -9.25 8.00
CA ARG A 138 13.89 -8.05 7.20
C ARG A 138 15.16 -7.28 6.92
N ILE A 139 15.51 -7.12 5.64
CA ILE A 139 16.81 -6.62 5.19
C ILE A 139 17.10 -5.23 5.78
N CYS A 140 16.16 -4.29 5.63
CA CYS A 140 16.35 -2.92 6.12
C CYS A 140 16.45 -2.83 7.64
N ARG A 141 15.66 -3.61 8.40
CA ARG A 141 15.77 -3.65 9.87
C ARG A 141 17.09 -4.25 10.33
N ALA A 142 17.57 -5.30 9.65
CA ALA A 142 18.87 -5.90 9.93
C ALA A 142 20.03 -4.94 9.61
N ALA A 143 19.92 -4.16 8.53
CA ALA A 143 20.92 -3.14 8.18
C ALA A 143 20.96 -1.99 9.21
N ILE A 144 19.80 -1.55 9.71
CA ILE A 144 19.73 -0.58 10.82
C ILE A 144 20.38 -1.17 12.08
N HIS A 145 20.05 -2.42 12.43
CA HIS A 145 20.68 -3.11 13.55
C HIS A 145 22.21 -3.16 13.41
N ALA A 146 22.71 -3.47 12.21
CA ALA A 146 24.14 -3.50 11.91
C ALA A 146 24.84 -2.13 11.99
N GLY A 147 24.09 -1.03 12.11
CA GLY A 147 24.62 0.32 12.22
C GLY A 147 25.18 0.88 10.91
N VAL A 148 24.88 0.25 9.77
CA VAL A 148 25.32 0.73 8.45
C VAL A 148 24.40 1.80 7.87
N MET A 149 23.20 1.97 8.45
CA MET A 149 22.22 3.00 8.12
C MET A 149 21.37 3.35 9.35
N THR A 150 20.59 4.43 9.26
CA THR A 150 19.76 4.94 10.37
C THR A 150 18.30 4.53 10.23
N ALA A 151 17.48 4.78 11.26
CA ALA A 151 16.03 4.60 11.20
C ALA A 151 15.32 5.44 10.12
N ASN A 152 15.98 6.46 9.59
CA ASN A 152 15.50 7.26 8.46
C ASN A 152 15.81 6.62 7.10
N GLY A 153 16.29 5.38 7.07
CA GLY A 153 16.65 4.68 5.84
C GLY A 153 18.03 5.09 5.34
N GLY A 154 18.25 4.91 4.04
CA GLY A 154 19.49 5.25 3.37
C GLY A 154 20.08 4.09 2.58
N CYS A 155 21.34 4.23 2.19
CA CYS A 155 22.05 3.24 1.39
C CYS A 155 23.11 2.50 2.20
N ALA A 156 23.32 1.23 1.85
CA ALA A 156 24.39 0.41 2.39
C ALA A 156 24.84 -0.63 1.37
N MET A 157 25.92 -1.35 1.66
CA MET A 157 26.31 -2.52 0.89
C MET A 157 25.81 -3.78 1.59
N MET A 158 25.25 -4.71 0.83
CA MET A 158 24.78 -6.01 1.30
C MET A 158 25.42 -7.13 0.49
N ARG A 159 25.63 -8.29 1.10
CA ARG A 159 25.90 -9.53 0.37
C ARG A 159 25.20 -10.72 1.03
N PHE A 160 25.09 -11.81 0.28
CA PHE A 160 24.78 -13.11 0.87
C PHE A 160 26.08 -13.81 1.29
N GLY A 161 26.20 -14.16 2.58
CA GLY A 161 27.40 -14.78 3.16
C GLY A 161 27.43 -16.31 3.06
N GLY A 162 26.33 -16.94 2.64
CA GLY A 162 26.18 -18.39 2.59
C GLY A 162 25.76 -18.99 3.92
N HIS A 163 26.37 -20.12 4.27
CA HIS A 163 25.98 -20.93 5.42
C HIS A 163 26.49 -20.37 6.76
N ALA A 164 25.68 -20.48 7.81
CA ALA A 164 26.09 -20.28 9.20
C ALA A 164 25.43 -21.29 10.12
N ASN A 165 26.13 -21.72 11.18
CA ASN A 165 25.69 -22.80 12.08
C ASN A 165 24.87 -22.30 13.28
N SER A 166 24.91 -21.00 13.58
CA SER A 166 24.20 -20.39 14.70
C SER A 166 24.12 -18.88 14.52
N PHE A 167 23.19 -18.25 15.25
CA PHE A 167 22.95 -16.82 15.23
C PHE A 167 22.81 -16.30 16.66
N LEU A 168 23.59 -15.29 17.02
CA LEU A 168 23.56 -14.66 18.34
C LEU A 168 22.53 -13.53 18.39
N ALA A 169 21.84 -13.40 19.52
CA ALA A 169 21.00 -12.24 19.82
C ALA A 169 21.84 -11.07 20.32
N SER A 170 21.44 -9.86 19.95
CA SER A 170 21.87 -8.62 20.59
C SER A 170 20.84 -7.51 20.33
N SER A 171 21.06 -6.35 20.93
CA SER A 171 20.24 -5.17 20.70
C SER A 171 21.15 -4.01 20.33
N ALA A 172 20.88 -3.39 19.19
CA ALA A 172 21.62 -2.24 18.68
C ALA A 172 20.71 -1.38 17.80
N ASN A 173 20.94 -0.06 17.81
CA ASN A 173 20.24 0.90 16.95
C ASN A 173 18.71 0.76 16.97
N ASP A 174 18.12 0.63 18.16
CA ASP A 174 16.68 0.45 18.41
C ASP A 174 16.06 -0.82 17.80
N VAL A 175 16.89 -1.80 17.45
CA VAL A 175 16.47 -3.12 16.98
C VAL A 175 16.97 -4.17 17.97
N SER A 176 16.08 -5.08 18.38
CA SER A 176 16.46 -6.29 19.12
C SER A 176 16.36 -7.50 18.20
N THR A 177 17.39 -8.33 18.22
CA THR A 177 17.46 -9.54 17.41
C THR A 177 17.23 -10.79 18.25
N GLN A 178 16.82 -11.87 17.60
CA GLN A 178 16.66 -13.17 18.24
C GLN A 178 17.85 -14.08 17.95
N ALA A 179 18.17 -14.93 18.92
CA ALA A 179 19.15 -15.98 18.76
C ALA A 179 18.52 -17.16 18.01
N TYR A 180 19.33 -17.86 17.23
CA TYR A 180 18.91 -19.07 16.54
C TYR A 180 20.05 -20.08 16.57
N ASP A 181 19.94 -21.05 17.47
CA ASP A 181 20.95 -22.07 17.72
C ASP A 181 20.80 -23.25 16.75
N SER A 182 20.88 -22.96 15.44
CA SER A 182 20.93 -23.97 14.40
C SER A 182 21.42 -23.38 13.08
N TRP A 183 21.75 -24.27 12.15
CA TRP A 183 22.28 -23.87 10.86
C TRP A 183 21.22 -23.25 9.95
N PHE A 184 21.67 -22.40 9.04
CA PHE A 184 20.87 -21.87 7.95
C PHE A 184 21.74 -21.64 6.70
N PRO A 185 21.24 -21.91 5.48
CA PRO A 185 22.08 -21.97 4.29
C PRO A 185 22.39 -20.59 3.69
N LYS A 186 21.69 -19.55 4.13
CA LYS A 186 21.80 -18.18 3.59
C LYS A 186 21.84 -17.14 4.69
N THR A 187 22.91 -16.35 4.73
CA THR A 187 23.06 -15.22 5.65
C THR A 187 23.07 -13.90 4.91
N LEU A 188 22.68 -12.83 5.60
CA LEU A 188 22.86 -11.45 5.16
C LEU A 188 24.04 -10.85 5.92
N GLU A 189 24.87 -10.11 5.20
CA GLU A 189 25.94 -9.30 5.77
C GLU A 189 25.87 -7.89 5.23
N PHE A 190 26.29 -6.93 6.05
CA PHE A 190 26.21 -5.50 5.74
C PHE A 190 27.52 -4.80 6.04
N LYS A 191 27.86 -3.79 5.23
CA LYS A 191 28.96 -2.86 5.50
C LYS A 191 28.60 -1.44 5.06
N PRO A 192 29.22 -0.39 5.63
CA PRO A 192 29.05 0.96 5.13
C PRO A 192 29.58 1.08 3.69
N ALA A 193 28.93 1.90 2.88
CA ALA A 193 29.42 2.27 1.56
C ALA A 193 30.53 3.33 1.66
N THR A 194 31.44 3.37 0.66
CA THR A 194 32.55 4.34 0.69
C THR A 194 32.15 5.70 0.13
N THR A 195 31.32 5.70 -0.91
CA THR A 195 30.79 6.90 -1.55
C THR A 195 29.29 6.77 -1.68
N VAL A 196 28.56 7.78 -1.19
CA VAL A 196 27.10 7.79 -1.15
C VAL A 196 26.61 9.14 -1.65
N MET A 197 25.74 9.12 -2.66
CA MET A 197 25.09 10.32 -3.20
C MET A 197 23.58 10.11 -3.27
N HIS A 198 22.81 11.13 -2.86
CA HIS A 198 21.35 11.18 -2.99
C HIS A 198 20.58 9.98 -2.40
N CYS A 199 21.01 9.48 -1.24
CA CYS A 199 20.39 8.32 -0.60
C CYS A 199 19.30 8.66 0.43
N ASP A 200 19.08 9.93 0.73
CA ASP A 200 18.05 10.38 1.67
C ASP A 200 16.64 10.09 1.14
N ASP A 201 15.74 9.65 2.01
CA ASP A 201 14.32 9.52 1.69
C ASP A 201 13.64 10.90 1.80
N LEU A 202 13.16 11.42 0.66
CA LEU A 202 12.52 12.73 0.58
C LEU A 202 10.98 12.66 0.61
N SER A 203 10.39 11.51 0.92
CA SER A 203 8.94 11.28 1.00
C SER A 203 8.18 12.34 1.82
N SER A 204 8.76 12.79 2.94
CA SER A 204 8.17 13.82 3.80
C SER A 204 8.17 15.22 3.15
N TRP A 205 9.19 15.52 2.33
CA TRP A 205 9.24 16.75 1.54
C TRP A 205 8.26 16.68 0.36
N ILE A 206 8.18 15.53 -0.30
CA ILE A 206 7.26 15.29 -1.41
C ILE A 206 5.81 15.57 -0.97
N VAL A 207 5.37 15.00 0.15
CA VAL A 207 4.00 15.24 0.65
C VAL A 207 3.77 16.70 1.03
N SER A 208 4.74 17.34 1.67
CA SER A 208 4.61 18.73 2.11
C SER A 208 4.48 19.67 0.92
N VAL A 209 5.40 19.57 -0.06
CA VAL A 209 5.36 20.39 -1.26
C VAL A 209 4.11 20.11 -2.08
N GLY A 210 3.72 18.85 -2.25
CA GLY A 210 2.50 18.51 -2.99
C GLY A 210 1.22 19.00 -2.31
N PHE A 211 1.13 18.90 -0.98
CA PHE A 211 0.00 19.47 -0.21
C PHE A 211 -0.10 20.98 -0.43
N PHE A 212 1.01 21.72 -0.27
CA PHE A 212 1.01 23.16 -0.48
C PHE A 212 0.78 23.56 -1.94
N ALA A 213 1.24 22.75 -2.89
CA ALA A 213 0.98 22.92 -4.32
C ALA A 213 -0.51 22.84 -4.65
N VAL A 214 -1.24 21.85 -4.10
CA VAL A 214 -2.69 21.74 -4.35
C VAL A 214 -3.50 22.72 -3.49
N PHE A 215 -3.02 23.08 -2.29
CA PHE A 215 -3.63 24.09 -1.44
C PHE A 215 -3.61 25.46 -2.12
N GLY A 216 -2.47 25.90 -2.65
CA GLY A 216 -2.32 27.24 -3.21
C GLY A 216 -3.16 27.48 -4.47
N LEU A 217 -3.60 26.43 -5.18
CA LEU A 217 -4.49 26.56 -6.34
C LEU A 217 -5.81 27.26 -6.00
N VAL A 218 -6.27 27.23 -4.75
CA VAL A 218 -7.50 27.92 -4.32
C VAL A 218 -7.41 29.45 -4.43
N PHE A 219 -6.20 30.01 -4.44
CA PHE A 219 -5.96 31.46 -4.55
C PHE A 219 -5.99 31.98 -5.99
N PHE A 220 -6.08 31.07 -6.97
CA PHE A 220 -6.19 31.41 -8.39
C PHE A 220 -7.63 31.26 -8.89
N PRO A 221 -8.01 31.95 -9.98
CA PRO A 221 -9.35 31.88 -10.56
C PRO A 221 -9.53 30.59 -11.40
N LEU A 222 -9.32 29.43 -10.77
CA LEU A 222 -9.46 28.12 -11.41
C LEU A 222 -10.88 27.59 -11.26
N PRO A 223 -11.42 26.89 -12.28
CA PRO A 223 -12.68 26.17 -12.13
C PRO A 223 -12.49 25.00 -11.15
N LEU A 224 -13.54 24.67 -10.39
CA LEU A 224 -13.51 23.58 -9.41
C LEU A 224 -13.03 22.26 -10.00
N ILE A 225 -13.45 21.96 -11.24
CA ILE A 225 -13.06 20.75 -11.94
C ILE A 225 -11.53 20.61 -12.01
N ALA A 226 -10.81 21.71 -12.27
CA ALA A 226 -9.35 21.69 -12.30
C ALA A 226 -8.76 21.42 -10.91
N LEU A 227 -9.32 22.01 -9.85
CA LEU A 227 -8.86 21.75 -8.47
C LEU A 227 -8.98 20.27 -8.10
N ILE A 228 -10.14 19.66 -8.39
CA ILE A 228 -10.41 18.25 -8.05
C ILE A 228 -9.55 17.31 -8.88
N HIS A 229 -9.40 17.55 -10.19
CA HIS A 229 -8.54 16.71 -11.04
C HIS A 229 -7.08 16.80 -10.61
N THR A 230 -6.56 18.01 -10.41
CA THR A 230 -5.18 18.18 -9.95
C THR A 230 -4.93 17.51 -8.60
N LEU A 231 -5.88 17.61 -7.66
CA LEU A 231 -5.81 16.90 -6.38
C LEU A 231 -5.76 15.38 -6.54
N CYS A 232 -6.61 14.81 -7.40
CA CYS A 232 -6.67 13.36 -7.62
C CYS A 232 -5.42 12.84 -8.35
N ILE A 233 -4.92 13.58 -9.35
CA ILE A 233 -3.69 13.27 -10.07
C ILE A 233 -2.52 13.27 -9.09
N TRP A 234 -2.40 14.33 -8.28
CA TRP A 234 -1.41 14.42 -7.21
C TRP A 234 -1.50 13.23 -6.26
N GLY A 235 -2.67 12.95 -5.70
CA GLY A 235 -2.86 11.85 -4.75
C GLY A 235 -2.56 10.48 -5.37
N PHE A 236 -2.90 10.28 -6.64
CA PHE A 236 -2.66 9.02 -7.36
C PHE A 236 -1.16 8.72 -7.52
N TYR A 237 -0.37 9.71 -7.98
CA TYR A 237 1.09 9.56 -8.05
C TYR A 237 1.72 9.45 -6.66
N TYR A 238 1.24 10.26 -5.71
CA TYR A 238 1.74 10.23 -4.34
C TYR A 238 1.58 8.86 -3.69
N VAL A 239 0.41 8.24 -3.78
CA VAL A 239 0.20 6.91 -3.21
C VAL A 239 1.05 5.87 -3.92
N SER A 240 1.06 5.88 -5.25
CA SER A 240 1.74 4.88 -6.06
C SER A 240 3.27 4.90 -5.93
N MET A 241 3.85 6.04 -5.57
CA MET A 241 5.30 6.24 -5.47
C MET A 241 5.78 6.31 -4.01
N VAL A 242 4.93 6.75 -3.08
CA VAL A 242 5.36 7.06 -1.71
C VAL A 242 4.69 6.17 -0.67
N THR A 243 3.36 6.17 -0.57
CA THR A 243 2.67 5.57 0.59
C THR A 243 2.29 4.11 0.42
N ALA A 244 2.15 3.63 -0.82
CA ALA A 244 1.83 2.25 -1.14
C ALA A 244 2.33 1.85 -2.55
N PRO A 245 3.65 1.89 -2.80
CA PRO A 245 4.20 1.41 -4.07
C PRO A 245 3.99 -0.11 -4.21
N GLN A 246 3.47 -0.55 -5.37
CA GLN A 246 3.21 -1.97 -5.64
C GLN A 246 4.49 -2.81 -5.80
N SER A 247 5.60 -2.14 -6.08
CA SER A 247 6.93 -2.74 -6.16
C SER A 247 7.98 -1.67 -5.86
N TYR A 248 9.24 -2.07 -5.69
CA TYR A 248 10.36 -1.14 -5.57
C TYR A 248 11.08 -0.89 -6.92
N ASP A 249 10.49 -1.35 -8.02
CA ASP A 249 10.86 -0.98 -9.39
C ASP A 249 10.07 0.25 -9.83
N TYR A 250 10.60 1.43 -9.46
CA TYR A 250 9.97 2.70 -9.77
C TYR A 250 9.92 3.01 -11.28
N GLY A 251 10.79 2.40 -12.08
CA GLY A 251 10.72 2.52 -13.54
C GLY A 251 9.45 1.88 -14.08
N ASN A 252 9.17 0.64 -13.66
CA ASN A 252 7.94 -0.05 -14.02
C ASN A 252 6.69 0.67 -13.49
N ILE A 253 6.75 1.19 -12.25
CA ILE A 253 5.65 1.97 -11.67
C ILE A 253 5.29 3.14 -12.59
N ILE A 254 6.24 4.00 -12.96
CA ILE A 254 5.94 5.19 -13.79
C ILE A 254 5.31 4.78 -15.14
N ILE A 255 5.83 3.73 -15.78
CA ILE A 255 5.28 3.23 -17.04
C ILE A 255 3.82 2.81 -16.86
N ARG A 256 3.51 2.04 -15.81
CA ARG A 256 2.14 1.60 -15.51
C ARG A 256 1.21 2.78 -15.23
N LEU A 257 1.65 3.75 -14.43
CA LEU A 257 0.86 4.92 -14.06
C LEU A 257 0.45 5.76 -15.27
N SER A 258 1.26 5.79 -16.33
CA SER A 258 0.96 6.54 -17.55
C SER A 258 -0.37 6.15 -18.20
N THR A 259 -0.79 4.88 -18.06
CA THR A 259 -2.05 4.37 -18.61
C THR A 259 -3.18 4.41 -17.59
N GLN A 260 -2.90 4.09 -16.32
CA GLN A 260 -3.90 4.05 -15.26
C GLN A 260 -4.44 5.45 -14.90
N LEU A 261 -3.64 6.50 -15.12
CA LEU A 261 -4.06 7.89 -14.89
C LEU A 261 -5.33 8.25 -15.66
N CYS A 262 -5.48 7.77 -16.90
CA CYS A 262 -6.67 8.05 -17.72
C CYS A 262 -7.94 7.52 -17.07
N ILE A 263 -7.88 6.34 -16.44
CA ILE A 263 -9.04 5.73 -15.76
C ILE A 263 -9.45 6.59 -14.56
N VAL A 264 -8.48 7.04 -13.77
CA VAL A 264 -8.73 7.92 -12.62
C VAL A 264 -9.35 9.24 -13.07
N VAL A 265 -8.79 9.87 -14.11
CA VAL A 265 -9.30 11.13 -14.66
C VAL A 265 -10.74 10.97 -15.13
N VAL A 266 -11.06 9.93 -15.89
CA VAL A 266 -12.43 9.68 -16.38
C VAL A 266 -13.39 9.41 -15.22
N ALA A 267 -13.01 8.55 -14.26
CA ALA A 267 -13.83 8.28 -13.09
C ALA A 267 -14.12 9.56 -12.30
N VAL A 268 -13.08 10.31 -11.95
CA VAL A 268 -13.19 11.58 -11.20
C VAL A 268 -14.02 12.60 -11.96
N HIS A 269 -13.93 12.64 -13.29
CA HIS A 269 -14.77 13.49 -14.14
C HIS A 269 -16.25 13.12 -14.05
N CYS A 270 -16.60 11.82 -14.11
CA CYS A 270 -17.96 11.36 -13.89
C CYS A 270 -18.47 11.71 -12.47
N TRP A 271 -17.63 11.52 -11.46
CA TRP A 271 -17.92 11.90 -10.07
C TRP A 271 -18.09 13.41 -9.90
N TYR A 272 -17.39 14.23 -10.68
CA TYR A 272 -17.55 15.68 -10.66
C TYR A 272 -18.98 16.09 -10.98
N HIS A 273 -19.52 15.56 -12.07
CA HIS A 273 -20.89 15.86 -12.49
C HIS A 273 -21.92 15.22 -11.56
N TRP A 274 -21.66 14.04 -11.02
CA TRP A 274 -22.66 13.39 -10.17
C TRP A 274 -22.67 13.90 -8.72
N VAL A 275 -21.49 14.22 -8.18
CA VAL A 275 -21.27 14.42 -6.74
C VAL A 275 -20.59 15.75 -6.41
N PHE A 276 -19.40 16.02 -6.95
CA PHE A 276 -18.56 17.14 -6.46
C PHE A 276 -19.21 18.50 -6.71
N GLN A 277 -19.78 18.75 -7.89
CA GLN A 277 -20.41 20.03 -8.20
C GLN A 277 -21.53 20.43 -7.20
N HIS A 278 -22.23 19.45 -6.63
CA HIS A 278 -23.30 19.68 -5.66
C HIS A 278 -22.78 20.00 -4.25
N THR A 279 -21.58 19.53 -3.93
CA THR A 279 -20.94 19.80 -2.63
C THR A 279 -20.34 21.21 -2.63
N PHE A 280 -19.85 21.64 -3.79
CA PHE A 280 -19.23 22.93 -4.00
C PHE A 280 -20.17 23.97 -4.64
N GLU A 281 -21.48 23.73 -4.66
CA GLU A 281 -22.49 24.59 -5.31
C GLU A 281 -22.35 26.07 -4.89
N GLU A 282 -22.10 26.32 -3.60
CA GLU A 282 -21.96 27.67 -3.03
C GLU A 282 -20.50 28.15 -2.96
N PHE A 283 -19.52 27.32 -3.35
CA PHE A 283 -18.10 27.57 -3.09
C PHE A 283 -17.57 28.83 -3.79
N ALA A 284 -18.06 29.12 -5.00
CA ALA A 284 -17.67 30.32 -5.75
C ALA A 284 -18.13 31.63 -5.09
N SER A 285 -19.20 31.58 -4.27
CA SER A 285 -19.74 32.74 -3.56
C SER A 285 -18.99 33.07 -2.27
N TYR A 286 -18.17 32.15 -1.78
CA TYR A 286 -17.44 32.33 -0.53
C TYR A 286 -16.32 33.36 -0.68
N SER A 287 -16.07 34.12 0.40
CA SER A 287 -14.86 34.94 0.50
C SER A 287 -13.60 34.09 0.35
N LEU A 288 -12.51 34.69 -0.11
CA LEU A 288 -11.25 33.97 -0.35
C LEU A 288 -10.75 33.23 0.91
N GLN A 289 -10.86 33.86 2.08
CA GLN A 289 -10.50 33.24 3.36
C GLN A 289 -11.35 32.00 3.65
N ARG A 290 -12.67 32.08 3.44
CA ARG A 290 -13.57 30.94 3.64
C ARG A 290 -13.29 29.82 2.65
N ARG A 291 -12.99 30.14 1.38
CA ARG A 291 -12.57 29.15 0.38
C ARG A 291 -11.29 28.43 0.81
N ALA A 292 -10.29 29.16 1.28
CA ALA A 292 -9.04 28.59 1.76
C ALA A 292 -9.23 27.67 2.97
N VAL A 293 -10.07 28.05 3.94
CA VAL A 293 -10.38 27.21 5.11
C VAL A 293 -11.15 25.94 4.70
N VAL A 294 -12.19 26.07 3.88
CA VAL A 294 -12.99 24.91 3.43
C VAL A 294 -12.13 23.96 2.60
N TRP A 295 -11.35 24.49 1.65
CA TRP A 295 -10.46 23.69 0.81
C TRP A 295 -9.34 23.04 1.62
N GLY A 296 -8.59 23.81 2.39
CA GLY A 296 -7.45 23.31 3.14
C GLY A 296 -7.86 22.36 4.28
N VAL A 297 -8.69 22.85 5.21
CA VAL A 297 -8.97 22.15 6.46
C VAL A 297 -10.02 21.07 6.29
N TYR A 298 -11.12 21.38 5.60
CA TYR A 298 -12.25 20.46 5.49
C TYR A 298 -12.15 19.53 4.28
N TYR A 299 -11.26 19.76 3.32
CA TYR A 299 -11.17 18.91 2.13
C TYR A 299 -9.80 18.27 1.97
N LEU A 300 -8.73 19.06 1.90
CA LEU A 300 -7.37 18.58 1.65
C LEU A 300 -6.81 17.77 2.82
N LEU A 301 -6.98 18.22 4.06
CA LEU A 301 -6.50 17.47 5.23
C LEU A 301 -7.13 16.06 5.33
N PRO A 302 -8.47 15.88 5.32
CA PRO A 302 -9.04 14.53 5.36
C PRO A 302 -8.67 13.69 4.13
N PHE A 303 -8.55 14.31 2.94
CA PHE A 303 -8.06 13.61 1.75
C PHE A 303 -6.65 13.05 1.95
N HIS A 304 -5.68 13.88 2.37
CA HIS A 304 -4.31 13.43 2.60
C HIS A 304 -4.21 12.44 3.75
N MET A 305 -5.01 12.62 4.82
CA MET A 305 -5.09 11.63 5.90
C MET A 305 -5.40 10.23 5.38
N MET A 306 -6.32 10.12 4.40
CA MET A 306 -6.66 8.83 3.78
C MET A 306 -5.64 8.34 2.76
N LEU A 307 -4.82 9.21 2.14
CA LEU A 307 -3.66 8.76 1.33
C LEU A 307 -2.61 8.01 2.16
N HIS A 308 -2.61 8.23 3.48
CA HIS A 308 -1.74 7.58 4.46
C HIS A 308 -2.42 6.42 5.21
N LEU A 309 -3.51 5.85 4.67
CA LEU A 309 -4.25 4.77 5.35
C LEU A 309 -3.35 3.58 5.74
N THR A 310 -2.33 3.26 4.95
CA THR A 310 -1.34 2.20 5.25
C THR A 310 -0.49 2.48 6.51
N PHE A 311 -0.34 3.75 6.91
CA PHE A 311 0.32 4.08 8.18
C PHE A 311 -0.62 3.89 9.37
N VAL A 312 -1.94 3.96 9.16
CA VAL A 312 -2.92 3.71 10.22
C VAL A 312 -2.85 2.25 10.68
N SER A 313 -2.61 1.30 9.77
CA SER A 313 -2.39 -0.11 10.13
C SER A 313 -1.09 -0.36 10.90
N ASN A 314 -0.15 0.59 10.91
CA ASN A 314 1.09 0.45 11.70
C ASN A 314 0.89 0.88 13.16
N VAL A 315 -0.20 1.59 13.46
CA VAL A 315 -0.55 1.99 14.82
C VAL A 315 -1.27 0.80 15.49
N PRO A 316 -0.68 0.14 16.51
CA PRO A 316 -1.22 -1.13 17.00
C PRO A 316 -2.66 -1.08 17.51
N TRP A 317 -3.10 0.07 18.03
CA TRP A 317 -4.47 0.29 18.52
C TRP A 317 -5.46 0.78 17.45
N LEU A 318 -5.01 1.04 16.21
CA LEU A 318 -5.85 1.32 15.04
C LEU A 318 -5.79 0.23 13.97
N ASN A 319 -4.89 -0.74 14.10
CA ASN A 319 -4.79 -1.91 13.22
C ASN A 319 -5.86 -2.94 13.60
N ILE A 320 -7.06 -2.73 13.06
CA ILE A 320 -8.24 -3.51 13.41
C ILE A 320 -8.60 -4.38 12.21
N ASP A 321 -8.59 -5.69 12.42
CA ASP A 321 -9.07 -6.66 11.44
C ASP A 321 -10.47 -7.13 11.86
N LEU A 322 -11.49 -6.69 11.13
CA LEU A 322 -12.89 -7.07 11.33
C LEU A 322 -13.32 -8.04 10.22
N GLY A 323 -12.68 -9.22 10.15
CA GLY A 323 -13.11 -10.26 9.21
C GLY A 323 -12.02 -11.04 8.48
N GLY A 324 -10.74 -10.88 8.84
CA GLY A 324 -9.67 -11.72 8.32
C GLY A 324 -9.80 -13.18 8.74
N VAL A 325 -9.30 -14.09 7.89
CA VAL A 325 -9.25 -15.54 8.14
C VAL A 325 -8.38 -15.89 9.36
N HIS A 326 -7.54 -14.96 9.81
CA HIS A 326 -6.81 -15.05 11.05
C HIS A 326 -7.47 -14.17 12.13
N ASN A 327 -8.08 -14.82 13.14
CA ASN A 327 -8.36 -14.16 14.40
C ASN A 327 -7.02 -13.76 15.03
N LYS A 328 -6.57 -12.53 14.79
CA LYS A 328 -5.52 -11.94 15.61
C LYS A 328 -6.19 -11.50 16.89
N ASP A 329 -5.80 -12.09 18.01
CA ASP A 329 -6.21 -11.59 19.32
C ASP A 329 -5.88 -10.10 19.40
N VAL A 330 -6.90 -9.25 19.52
CA VAL A 330 -6.70 -7.81 19.73
C VAL A 330 -6.15 -7.66 21.14
N SER A 331 -4.83 -7.69 21.26
CA SER A 331 -4.12 -7.70 22.55
C SER A 331 -4.22 -6.36 23.30
N TYR A 332 -4.70 -5.30 22.65
CA TYR A 332 -4.76 -3.95 23.20
C TYR A 332 -6.20 -3.53 23.54
N THR A 333 -6.53 -3.45 24.83
CA THR A 333 -7.84 -2.95 25.33
C THR A 333 -8.21 -1.57 24.75
N TRP A 334 -7.21 -0.72 24.48
CA TRP A 334 -7.41 0.62 23.91
C TRP A 334 -7.92 0.60 22.46
N ALA A 335 -7.66 -0.47 21.71
CA ALA A 335 -8.16 -0.63 20.35
C ALA A 335 -9.69 -0.65 20.33
N TYR A 336 -10.33 -1.36 21.28
CA TYR A 336 -11.79 -1.38 21.41
C TYR A 336 -12.38 0.01 21.68
N VAL A 337 -11.74 0.80 22.55
CA VAL A 337 -12.18 2.18 22.83
C VAL A 337 -12.07 3.05 21.57
N ALA A 338 -10.95 2.97 20.85
CA ALA A 338 -10.75 3.69 19.60
C ALA A 338 -11.79 3.30 18.54
N ILE A 339 -12.09 2.00 18.38
CA ILE A 339 -13.13 1.50 17.47
C ILE A 339 -14.49 2.10 17.81
N VAL A 340 -14.90 2.06 19.09
CA VAL A 340 -16.21 2.56 19.51
C VAL A 340 -16.32 4.06 19.25
N LEU A 341 -15.29 4.84 19.60
CA LEU A 341 -15.29 6.28 19.36
C LEU A 341 -15.31 6.63 17.86
N LEU A 342 -14.53 5.91 17.06
CA LEU A 342 -14.50 6.08 15.60
C LEU A 342 -15.84 5.70 14.97
N GLY A 343 -16.43 4.58 15.41
CA GLY A 343 -17.75 4.12 14.98
C GLY A 343 -18.84 5.13 15.33
N LEU A 344 -18.86 5.66 16.55
CA LEU A 344 -19.79 6.70 16.98
C LEU A 344 -19.62 7.98 16.15
N PHE A 345 -18.37 8.39 15.89
CA PHE A 345 -18.08 9.53 15.03
C PHE A 345 -18.70 9.35 13.62
N PHE A 346 -18.49 8.19 12.98
CA PHE A 346 -19.05 7.92 11.67
C PHE A 346 -20.58 7.80 11.67
N VAL A 347 -21.18 7.21 12.72
CA VAL A 347 -22.65 7.15 12.87
C VAL A 347 -23.23 8.56 12.94
N VAL A 348 -22.66 9.43 13.76
CA VAL A 348 -23.08 10.84 13.87
C VAL A 348 -22.88 11.58 12.56
N LEU A 349 -21.74 11.40 11.89
CA LEU A 349 -21.46 12.01 10.59
C LEU A 349 -22.49 11.57 9.54
N ILE A 350 -22.78 10.27 9.43
CA ILE A 350 -23.77 9.72 8.50
C ILE A 350 -25.16 10.29 8.82
N ALA A 351 -25.57 10.35 10.10
CA ALA A 351 -26.85 10.92 10.50
C ALA A 351 -26.99 12.39 10.07
N ILE A 352 -25.92 13.19 10.22
CA ILE A 352 -25.88 14.59 9.78
C ILE A 352 -26.02 14.67 8.25
N LEU A 353 -25.28 13.86 7.49
CA LEU A 353 -25.36 13.84 6.02
C LEU A 353 -26.75 13.43 5.53
N PHE A 354 -27.37 12.43 6.16
CA PHE A 354 -28.73 12.00 5.86
C PHE A 354 -29.76 13.11 6.11
N LYS A 355 -29.64 13.80 7.26
CA LYS A 355 -30.50 14.95 7.56
C LYS A 355 -30.37 16.04 6.50
N GLN A 356 -29.16 16.34 6.04
CA GLN A 356 -28.90 17.36 5.01
C GLN A 356 -29.43 16.94 3.63
N LEU A 357 -29.28 15.67 3.25
CA LEU A 357 -29.88 15.16 2.01
C LEU A 357 -31.41 15.17 2.06
N HIS A 358 -31.99 14.90 3.23
CA HIS A 358 -33.43 14.95 3.45
C HIS A 358 -33.96 16.37 3.24
N THR A 359 -33.36 17.36 3.89
CA THR A 359 -33.77 18.77 3.76
C THR A 359 -33.62 19.29 2.32
N ARG A 360 -32.63 18.81 1.58
CA ARG A 360 -32.43 19.13 0.14
C ARG A 360 -33.24 18.23 -0.82
N LYS A 361 -34.12 17.37 -0.33
CA LYS A 361 -34.95 16.43 -1.12
C LYS A 361 -34.17 15.46 -2.03
N LYS A 362 -32.89 15.22 -1.74
CA LYS A 362 -32.02 14.28 -2.47
C LYS A 362 -31.97 12.87 -1.85
N LEU A 363 -32.47 12.73 -0.61
CA LEU A 363 -32.34 11.47 0.14
C LEU A 363 -33.02 10.28 -0.55
N ARG A 364 -34.26 10.44 -1.05
CA ARG A 364 -35.02 9.34 -1.66
C ARG A 364 -34.26 8.67 -2.79
N TRP A 365 -33.78 9.47 -3.75
CA TRP A 365 -33.02 8.97 -4.88
C TRP A 365 -31.69 8.33 -4.45
N THR A 366 -31.01 8.92 -3.46
CA THR A 366 -29.78 8.34 -2.89
C THR A 366 -30.02 6.95 -2.28
N LEU A 367 -31.11 6.80 -1.52
CA LEU A 367 -31.51 5.51 -0.94
C LEU A 367 -31.89 4.48 -2.00
N THR A 368 -32.60 4.89 -3.06
CA THR A 368 -32.91 3.99 -4.18
C THR A 368 -31.64 3.44 -4.83
N CYS A 369 -30.62 4.28 -5.05
CA CYS A 369 -29.33 3.84 -5.57
C CYS A 369 -28.62 2.85 -4.64
N TYR A 370 -28.61 3.10 -3.33
CA TYR A 370 -28.01 2.15 -2.38
C TYR A 370 -28.78 0.84 -2.31
N ILE A 371 -30.11 0.87 -2.30
CA ILE A 371 -30.93 -0.36 -2.35
C ILE A 371 -30.62 -1.16 -3.61
N ALA A 372 -30.55 -0.50 -4.77
CA ALA A 372 -30.18 -1.18 -6.02
C ALA A 372 -28.78 -1.79 -5.96
N LEU A 373 -27.80 -1.09 -5.38
CA LEU A 373 -26.45 -1.58 -5.19
C LEU A 373 -26.39 -2.76 -4.20
N THR A 374 -27.12 -2.69 -3.09
CA THR A 374 -27.22 -3.79 -2.12
C THR A 374 -27.87 -5.02 -2.73
N VAL A 375 -28.93 -4.86 -3.52
CA VAL A 375 -29.54 -5.96 -4.27
C VAL A 375 -28.55 -6.56 -5.26
N TYR A 376 -27.78 -5.74 -5.97
CA TYR A 376 -26.71 -6.22 -6.84
C TYR A 376 -25.66 -7.04 -6.08
N PHE A 377 -25.14 -6.54 -4.95
CA PHE A 377 -24.20 -7.29 -4.12
C PHE A 377 -24.79 -8.60 -3.59
N ALA A 378 -26.05 -8.59 -3.15
CA ALA A 378 -26.72 -9.79 -2.65
C ALA A 378 -26.92 -10.85 -3.75
N ILE A 379 -27.26 -10.44 -4.98
CA ILE A 379 -27.38 -11.35 -6.13
C ILE A 379 -26.04 -12.02 -6.42
N ILE A 380 -24.97 -11.23 -6.54
CA ILE A 380 -23.63 -11.77 -6.84
C ILE A 380 -23.16 -12.68 -5.70
N TYR A 381 -23.31 -12.27 -4.44
CA TYR A 381 -22.97 -13.13 -3.30
C TYR A 381 -23.78 -14.43 -3.29
N GLY A 382 -25.06 -14.38 -3.69
CA GLY A 382 -25.89 -15.59 -3.85
C GLY A 382 -25.34 -16.59 -4.87
N PHE A 383 -24.71 -16.11 -5.96
CA PHE A 383 -24.02 -16.97 -6.94
C PHE A 383 -22.67 -17.49 -6.44
N PHE A 384 -21.99 -16.75 -5.55
CA PHE A 384 -20.63 -17.03 -5.09
C PHE A 384 -20.55 -17.13 -3.56
N ASN A 385 -21.45 -17.91 -2.96
CA ASN A 385 -21.61 -17.97 -1.50
C ASN A 385 -20.46 -18.65 -0.74
N THR A 386 -19.51 -19.26 -1.46
CA THR A 386 -18.27 -19.84 -0.89
C THR A 386 -17.13 -18.82 -0.78
N TRP A 387 -17.30 -17.63 -1.34
CA TRP A 387 -16.31 -16.55 -1.31
C TRP A 387 -16.50 -15.68 -0.08
N ILE A 388 -15.42 -15.03 0.37
CA ILE A 388 -15.46 -14.17 1.55
C ILE A 388 -15.97 -12.80 1.13
N PHE A 389 -17.05 -12.32 1.76
CA PHE A 389 -17.47 -10.94 1.58
C PHE A 389 -16.49 -9.99 2.28
N HIS A 390 -15.78 -9.18 1.51
CA HIS A 390 -14.78 -8.23 2.01
C HIS A 390 -14.83 -6.93 1.20
N LEU A 391 -15.37 -5.87 1.82
CA LEU A 391 -15.32 -4.54 1.25
C LEU A 391 -13.94 -3.93 1.51
N HIS A 392 -13.23 -3.62 0.43
CA HIS A 392 -12.00 -2.86 0.53
C HIS A 392 -12.33 -1.36 0.71
N HIS A 393 -11.35 -0.60 1.21
CA HIS A 393 -11.51 0.82 1.50
C HIS A 393 -11.81 1.68 0.27
N VAL A 394 -11.42 1.26 -0.94
CA VAL A 394 -11.87 1.90 -2.18
C VAL A 394 -13.40 1.89 -2.29
N GLN A 395 -14.07 0.77 -1.98
CA GLN A 395 -15.53 0.70 -2.00
C GLN A 395 -16.14 1.51 -0.84
N PHE A 396 -15.52 1.55 0.35
CA PHE A 396 -15.98 2.46 1.41
C PHE A 396 -15.96 3.93 0.97
N GLY A 397 -14.90 4.35 0.27
CA GLY A 397 -14.82 5.67 -0.34
C GLY A 397 -15.97 5.93 -1.31
N LEU A 398 -16.21 5.00 -2.24
CA LEU A 398 -17.29 5.09 -3.23
C LEU A 398 -18.70 5.08 -2.61
N LEU A 399 -18.89 4.35 -1.51
CA LEU A 399 -20.15 4.35 -0.76
C LEU A 399 -20.35 5.65 0.00
N LEU A 400 -19.29 6.36 0.41
CA LEU A 400 -19.40 7.64 1.12
C LEU A 400 -19.74 8.81 0.20
N LEU A 401 -19.15 8.88 -1.01
CA LEU A 401 -19.27 10.03 -1.92
C LEU A 401 -20.71 10.47 -2.24
N PRO A 402 -21.68 9.59 -2.55
CA PRO A 402 -23.05 10.02 -2.87
C PRO A 402 -23.78 10.70 -1.69
N LEU A 403 -23.33 10.46 -0.44
CA LEU A 403 -23.92 11.05 0.76
C LEU A 403 -23.58 12.54 0.91
N THR A 404 -22.55 13.04 0.23
CA THR A 404 -21.97 14.36 0.49
C THR A 404 -22.53 15.46 -0.42
N ARG A 405 -23.62 15.20 -1.17
CA ARG A 405 -24.13 16.10 -2.24
C ARG A 405 -24.89 17.33 -1.74
N THR A 406 -24.34 17.98 -0.73
CA THR A 406 -24.86 19.18 -0.06
C THR A 406 -23.72 20.14 0.30
N PRO A 407 -23.89 21.47 0.19
CA PRO A 407 -22.83 22.43 0.46
C PRO A 407 -22.66 22.73 1.96
N THR A 408 -22.23 21.74 2.73
CA THR A 408 -22.05 21.83 4.19
C THR A 408 -20.65 21.40 4.61
N LEU A 409 -20.14 21.94 5.73
CA LEU A 409 -18.82 21.55 6.24
C LEU A 409 -18.66 20.04 6.49
N PRO A 410 -19.65 19.33 7.09
CA PRO A 410 -19.56 17.88 7.23
C PRO A 410 -19.49 17.14 5.89
N ALA A 411 -20.16 17.64 4.85
CA ALA A 411 -20.11 17.06 3.52
C ALA A 411 -18.74 17.26 2.85
N PHE A 412 -18.11 18.43 2.98
CA PHE A 412 -16.73 18.64 2.52
C PHE A 412 -15.76 17.67 3.20
N PHE A 413 -15.86 17.54 4.53
CA PHE A 413 -15.02 16.62 5.31
C PHE A 413 -15.20 15.17 4.88
N ALA A 414 -16.44 14.69 4.83
CA ALA A 414 -16.75 13.34 4.38
C ALA A 414 -16.34 13.08 2.93
N GLN A 415 -16.44 14.09 2.06
CA GLN A 415 -16.05 13.95 0.65
C GLN A 415 -14.54 13.88 0.49
N GLY A 416 -13.78 14.67 1.26
CA GLY A 416 -12.32 14.56 1.33
C GLY A 416 -11.88 13.18 1.79
N LEU A 417 -12.51 12.64 2.86
CA LEU A 417 -12.26 11.27 3.31
C LEU A 417 -12.58 10.24 2.21
N GLY A 418 -13.79 10.28 1.65
CA GLY A 418 -14.24 9.30 0.67
C GLY A 418 -13.42 9.32 -0.61
N LEU A 419 -13.06 10.51 -1.10
CA LEU A 419 -12.19 10.66 -2.26
C LEU A 419 -10.76 10.19 -1.97
N GLY A 420 -10.24 10.46 -0.77
CA GLY A 420 -8.92 9.99 -0.36
C GLY A 420 -8.86 8.46 -0.26
N LEU A 421 -9.88 7.82 0.31
CA LEU A 421 -10.02 6.36 0.37
C LEU A 421 -10.08 5.75 -1.05
N PHE A 422 -10.85 6.37 -1.95
CA PHE A 422 -10.94 5.94 -3.34
C PHE A 422 -9.58 6.01 -4.05
N ILE A 423 -8.91 7.17 -3.99
CA ILE A 423 -7.61 7.36 -4.65
C ILE A 423 -6.54 6.46 -4.05
N GLN A 424 -6.49 6.36 -2.72
CA GLN A 424 -5.50 5.52 -2.04
C GLN A 424 -5.69 4.05 -2.40
N GLY A 425 -6.93 3.55 -2.34
CA GLY A 425 -7.17 2.14 -2.62
C GLY A 425 -6.95 1.77 -4.08
N TYR A 426 -7.39 2.63 -5.01
CA TYR A 426 -7.17 2.39 -6.42
C TYR A 426 -5.69 2.47 -6.82
N ALA A 427 -4.96 3.45 -6.30
CA ALA A 427 -3.52 3.58 -6.57
C ALA A 427 -2.70 2.41 -6.02
N ALA A 428 -3.05 1.93 -4.83
CA ALA A 428 -2.32 0.85 -4.16
C ALA A 428 -2.67 -0.54 -4.73
N TRP A 429 -3.94 -0.84 -4.99
CA TRP A 429 -4.38 -2.20 -5.33
C TRP A 429 -5.26 -2.32 -6.59
N GLY A 430 -5.48 -1.22 -7.31
CA GLY A 430 -6.35 -1.21 -8.49
C GLY A 430 -7.84 -1.34 -8.14
N TRP A 431 -8.57 -2.13 -8.91
CA TRP A 431 -10.01 -2.38 -8.69
C TRP A 431 -10.23 -3.74 -8.01
N PRO A 432 -10.15 -3.85 -6.68
CA PRO A 432 -10.51 -5.07 -5.99
C PRO A 432 -12.01 -5.34 -6.14
N THR A 433 -12.39 -6.61 -6.07
CA THR A 433 -13.80 -6.98 -5.97
C THR A 433 -14.27 -6.87 -4.51
N PHE A 434 -15.56 -7.06 -4.25
CA PHE A 434 -16.09 -7.14 -2.87
C PHE A 434 -16.16 -8.59 -2.35
N LEU A 435 -15.66 -9.55 -3.15
CA LEU A 435 -15.57 -10.97 -2.83
C LEU A 435 -14.11 -11.42 -2.99
N ASP A 436 -13.55 -11.97 -1.93
CA ASP A 436 -12.21 -12.54 -1.96
C ASP A 436 -12.25 -14.06 -2.04
N GLU A 437 -11.35 -14.60 -2.86
CA GLU A 437 -11.09 -16.04 -2.90
C GLU A 437 -10.40 -16.44 -1.61
N VAL A 438 -10.85 -17.55 -1.00
CA VAL A 438 -10.14 -18.15 0.14
C VAL A 438 -8.79 -18.65 -0.39
N PRO A 439 -7.63 -18.17 0.10
CA PRO A 439 -6.36 -18.62 -0.43
C PRO A 439 -6.24 -20.14 -0.28
N SER A 440 -5.71 -20.81 -1.29
CA SER A 440 -5.69 -22.27 -1.37
C SER A 440 -4.94 -22.92 -0.19
N SER A 441 -4.01 -22.22 0.44
CA SER A 441 -3.33 -22.66 1.67
C SER A 441 -4.26 -22.84 2.88
N TYR A 442 -5.44 -22.21 2.91
CA TYR A 442 -6.47 -22.40 3.94
C TYR A 442 -7.45 -23.52 3.61
N SER A 443 -7.46 -24.00 2.36
CA SER A 443 -8.22 -25.20 1.99
C SER A 443 -7.51 -26.50 2.40
N VAL A 444 -6.25 -26.37 2.82
CA VAL A 444 -5.40 -27.46 3.32
C VAL A 444 -5.40 -27.39 4.84
N ASP A 445 -5.67 -28.52 5.48
CA ASP A 445 -5.64 -28.64 6.93
C ASP A 445 -4.25 -28.32 7.50
N MET A 446 -4.22 -27.77 8.72
CA MET A 446 -2.99 -27.36 9.40
C MET A 446 -2.79 -28.21 10.65
N ALA A 447 -1.58 -28.72 10.85
CA ALA A 447 -1.23 -29.43 12.07
C ALA A 447 -1.31 -28.48 13.28
N GLU A 448 -2.11 -28.86 14.28
CA GLU A 448 -2.25 -28.17 15.56
C GLU A 448 -1.04 -28.44 16.46
N ARG A 449 -0.30 -29.53 16.22
CA ARG A 449 0.85 -29.94 17.03
C ARG A 449 2.16 -29.85 16.27
N ALA A 450 3.22 -29.57 17.02
CA ALA A 450 4.57 -29.60 16.48
C ALA A 450 5.00 -31.04 16.11
N PRO A 451 5.73 -31.25 15.01
CA PRO A 451 6.33 -32.54 14.69
C PRO A 451 7.27 -33.03 15.79
N VAL A 452 7.27 -34.34 16.02
CA VAL A 452 8.03 -34.98 17.10
C VAL A 452 9.15 -35.82 16.50
N ALA A 453 10.39 -35.60 16.98
CA ALA A 453 11.54 -36.41 16.63
C ALA A 453 11.70 -37.60 17.61
N LEU A 454 11.86 -38.79 17.04
CA LEU A 454 12.06 -40.07 17.71
C LEU A 454 13.36 -40.71 17.23
N ASN A 455 13.93 -41.63 18.01
CA ASN A 455 15.16 -42.36 17.68
C ASN A 455 16.30 -41.43 17.22
N VAL A 456 16.49 -40.32 17.94
CA VAL A 456 17.50 -39.31 17.61
C VAL A 456 18.89 -39.85 17.92
N THR A 457 19.75 -39.91 16.90
CA THR A 457 21.16 -40.31 17.01
C THR A 457 22.07 -39.09 16.82
N ALA A 458 23.37 -39.32 16.65
CA ALA A 458 24.32 -38.26 16.33
C ALA A 458 24.17 -37.72 14.90
N THR A 459 23.58 -38.49 13.98
CA THR A 459 23.50 -38.13 12.55
C THR A 459 22.12 -38.35 11.91
N THR A 460 21.15 -38.91 12.65
CA THR A 460 19.82 -39.21 12.13
C THR A 460 18.73 -38.91 13.16
N ALA A 461 17.52 -38.63 12.69
CA ALA A 461 16.33 -38.50 13.52
C ALA A 461 15.09 -38.92 12.72
N ASN A 462 14.20 -39.71 13.33
CA ASN A 462 12.92 -40.05 12.71
C ASN A 462 11.87 -39.04 13.15
N VAL A 463 11.37 -38.21 12.23
CA VAL A 463 10.40 -37.15 12.54
C VAL A 463 9.01 -37.62 12.14
N THR A 464 8.04 -37.44 13.04
CA THR A 464 6.64 -37.86 12.87
C THR A 464 5.70 -36.69 13.14
N TRP A 465 4.52 -36.70 12.50
CA TRP A 465 3.48 -35.68 12.68
C TRP A 465 2.08 -36.30 12.56
N GLU A 466 1.06 -35.51 12.86
CA GLU A 466 -0.33 -35.95 12.79
C GLU A 466 -0.85 -36.05 11.34
N VAL A 467 -1.88 -36.86 11.14
CA VAL A 467 -2.55 -36.99 9.85
C VAL A 467 -3.42 -35.75 9.65
N LEU A 468 -3.28 -35.12 8.49
CA LEU A 468 -4.08 -33.96 8.08
C LEU A 468 -5.15 -34.36 7.07
N ASP A 469 -6.27 -33.64 7.08
CA ASP A 469 -7.32 -33.82 6.09
C ASP A 469 -7.02 -33.06 4.78
N ASN A 470 -7.57 -33.53 3.66
CA ASN A 470 -7.45 -32.90 2.34
C ASN A 470 -6.01 -32.72 1.80
N VAL A 471 -5.04 -33.49 2.31
CA VAL A 471 -3.65 -33.51 1.81
C VAL A 471 -3.37 -34.70 0.89
N VAL A 472 -2.46 -34.50 -0.08
CA VAL A 472 -1.85 -35.56 -0.91
C VAL A 472 -0.42 -35.90 -0.44
N GLY A 473 0.12 -35.14 0.51
CA GLY A 473 1.44 -35.34 1.09
C GLY A 473 1.81 -34.22 2.06
N TYR A 474 3.06 -34.18 2.46
CA TYR A 474 3.58 -33.28 3.48
C TYR A 474 4.94 -32.72 3.07
N ALA A 475 5.13 -31.40 3.20
CA ALA A 475 6.44 -30.77 3.10
C ALA A 475 7.05 -30.68 4.51
N LEU A 476 8.20 -31.35 4.72
CA LEU A 476 8.95 -31.26 5.96
C LEU A 476 9.98 -30.13 5.86
N MET A 477 9.97 -29.25 6.85
CA MET A 477 10.97 -28.21 7.03
C MET A 477 11.94 -28.60 8.16
N LEU A 478 13.24 -28.45 7.90
CA LEU A 478 14.30 -28.44 8.90
C LEU A 478 14.93 -27.05 8.91
N ASN A 479 14.90 -26.39 10.06
CA ASN A 479 15.33 -25.01 10.26
C ASN A 479 14.63 -23.96 9.36
N GLY A 480 13.43 -24.29 8.89
CA GLY A 480 12.66 -23.47 7.94
C GLY A 480 12.97 -23.76 6.47
N VAL A 481 13.91 -24.67 6.18
CA VAL A 481 14.27 -25.12 4.82
C VAL A 481 13.60 -26.45 4.53
N MET A 482 12.91 -26.57 3.40
CA MET A 482 12.30 -27.83 2.99
C MET A 482 13.36 -28.90 2.77
N GLN A 483 13.21 -30.06 3.42
CA GLN A 483 14.11 -31.21 3.26
C GLN A 483 13.49 -32.35 2.45
N SER A 484 12.17 -32.48 2.48
CA SER A 484 11.48 -33.53 1.73
C SER A 484 10.02 -33.19 1.51
N ARG A 485 9.44 -33.81 0.48
CA ARG A 485 8.00 -34.00 0.33
C ARG A 485 7.69 -35.48 0.55
N ALA A 486 6.99 -35.79 1.63
CA ALA A 486 6.68 -37.15 2.04
C ALA A 486 5.19 -37.47 1.81
N GLY A 487 4.90 -38.69 1.36
CA GLY A 487 3.54 -39.24 1.39
C GLY A 487 3.13 -39.72 2.80
N PRO A 488 3.99 -40.45 3.53
CA PRO A 488 3.73 -40.86 4.91
C PRO A 488 3.75 -39.70 5.90
N THR A 489 3.21 -39.92 7.10
CA THR A 489 3.26 -38.99 8.26
C THR A 489 4.57 -39.06 9.05
N TRP A 490 5.62 -39.57 8.43
CA TRP A 490 6.94 -39.66 9.02
C TRP A 490 8.03 -39.60 7.95
N THR A 491 9.23 -39.22 8.36
CA THR A 491 10.41 -39.23 7.50
C THR A 491 11.69 -39.35 8.32
N LEU A 492 12.68 -40.03 7.75
CA LEU A 492 14.01 -40.14 8.34
C LEU A 492 14.87 -38.97 7.87
N LEU A 493 15.27 -38.11 8.79
CA LEU A 493 16.32 -37.13 8.56
C LEU A 493 17.69 -37.81 8.69
N THR A 494 18.56 -37.56 7.72
CA THR A 494 19.95 -38.02 7.69
C THR A 494 20.92 -36.84 7.66
N ASP A 495 22.22 -37.13 7.73
CA ASP A 495 23.30 -36.15 7.58
C ASP A 495 23.22 -35.00 8.59
N LEU A 496 22.70 -35.30 9.79
CA LEU A 496 22.67 -34.36 10.90
C LEU A 496 24.05 -34.26 11.56
N GLU A 497 24.35 -33.10 12.14
CA GLU A 497 25.55 -32.85 12.91
C GLU A 497 25.36 -33.30 14.37
N PRO A 498 26.36 -33.90 15.02
CA PRO A 498 26.29 -34.28 16.43
C PRO A 498 26.18 -33.06 17.36
N ASN A 499 25.45 -33.21 18.48
CA ASN A 499 25.25 -32.15 19.49
C ASN A 499 24.70 -30.82 18.91
N GLN A 500 23.87 -30.91 17.87
CA GLN A 500 23.27 -29.75 17.21
C GLN A 500 21.77 -29.75 17.44
N LYS A 501 21.23 -28.58 17.80
CA LYS A 501 19.79 -28.36 17.90
C LYS A 501 19.21 -28.11 16.51
N TYR A 502 18.03 -28.65 16.26
CA TYR A 502 17.27 -28.53 15.02
C TYR A 502 15.83 -28.09 15.30
N TYR A 503 15.24 -27.37 14.37
CA TYR A 503 13.83 -26.97 14.42
C TYR A 503 13.06 -27.64 13.28
N VAL A 504 11.91 -28.22 13.60
CA VAL A 504 11.08 -28.96 12.63
C VAL A 504 9.68 -28.40 12.56
N GLN A 505 9.18 -28.30 11.32
CA GLN A 505 7.81 -27.94 11.01
C GLN A 505 7.34 -28.82 9.86
N VAL A 506 6.03 -28.99 9.72
CA VAL A 506 5.40 -29.67 8.58
C VAL A 506 4.33 -28.76 7.98
N SER A 507 4.14 -28.85 6.68
CA SER A 507 3.01 -28.24 5.96
C SER A 507 2.32 -29.32 5.14
N GLY A 508 0.99 -29.35 5.20
CA GLY A 508 0.20 -30.22 4.33
C GLY A 508 0.33 -29.78 2.87
N VAL A 509 0.30 -30.72 1.94
CA VAL A 509 0.31 -30.43 0.49
C VAL A 509 -1.06 -30.80 -0.05
N GLY A 510 -1.81 -29.82 -0.53
CA GLY A 510 -3.13 -30.00 -1.13
C GLY A 510 -3.07 -30.56 -2.56
N ARG A 511 -4.25 -30.89 -3.10
CA ARG A 511 -4.39 -31.27 -4.53
C ARG A 511 -3.90 -30.11 -5.42
N GLY A 512 -3.10 -30.44 -6.44
CA GLY A 512 -2.47 -29.45 -7.31
C GLY A 512 -1.13 -28.91 -6.79
N GLY A 513 -0.62 -29.44 -5.66
CA GLY A 513 0.71 -29.10 -5.14
C GLY A 513 0.76 -27.82 -4.31
N THR A 514 -0.39 -27.26 -3.92
CA THR A 514 -0.46 -26.10 -3.03
C THR A 514 0.01 -26.48 -1.64
N ASP A 515 0.94 -25.72 -1.08
CA ASP A 515 1.36 -25.87 0.29
C ASP A 515 0.40 -25.16 1.26
N GLY A 516 0.02 -25.88 2.33
CA GLY A 516 -0.78 -25.39 3.43
C GLY A 516 0.04 -24.59 4.43
N GLN A 517 -0.59 -24.22 5.55
CA GLN A 517 0.10 -23.49 6.62
C GLN A 517 1.13 -24.36 7.35
N LEU A 518 2.16 -23.70 7.91
CA LEU A 518 3.18 -24.37 8.71
C LEU A 518 2.63 -24.73 10.09
N SER A 519 2.88 -25.96 10.54
CA SER A 519 2.64 -26.40 11.92
C SER A 519 3.36 -25.50 12.94
N PRO A 520 2.96 -25.53 14.23
CA PRO A 520 3.82 -25.03 15.30
C PRO A 520 5.23 -25.61 15.23
N ARG A 521 6.22 -24.82 15.66
CA ARG A 521 7.63 -25.18 15.57
C ARG A 521 8.02 -26.16 16.68
N GLY A 522 8.42 -27.37 16.28
CA GLY A 522 9.08 -28.35 17.14
C GLY A 522 10.59 -28.16 17.17
N ASN A 523 11.26 -28.82 18.11
CA ASN A 523 12.73 -28.88 18.14
C ASN A 523 13.22 -30.21 18.72
N PHE A 524 14.46 -30.56 18.39
CA PHE A 524 15.20 -31.67 18.98
C PHE A 524 16.71 -31.39 18.91
N THR A 525 17.50 -32.11 19.70
CA THR A 525 18.97 -32.01 19.68
C THR A 525 19.56 -33.39 19.42
N THR A 526 20.50 -33.49 18.49
CA THR A 526 21.20 -34.74 18.18
C THR A 526 22.11 -35.17 19.33
N ALA A 527 22.35 -36.47 19.45
CA ALA A 527 23.27 -36.99 20.46
C ALA A 527 24.72 -36.58 20.19
N ASN A 528 25.57 -36.61 21.21
CA ASN A 528 27.01 -36.47 21.03
C ASN A 528 27.55 -37.58 20.11
N ALA A 529 28.57 -37.25 19.33
CA ALA A 529 29.34 -38.28 18.63
C ALA A 529 29.90 -39.25 19.68
N THR A 530 29.53 -40.52 19.61
CA THR A 530 30.15 -41.55 20.44
C THR A 530 31.63 -41.59 20.12
N THR A 531 32.48 -41.19 21.07
CA THR A 531 33.92 -41.40 21.01
C THR A 531 34.15 -42.92 20.81
N PRO A 532 34.95 -43.35 19.82
CA PRO A 532 35.28 -44.76 19.71
C PRO A 532 35.92 -45.19 21.03
N ALA A 533 35.35 -46.22 21.66
CA ALA A 533 35.88 -46.78 22.90
C ALA A 533 37.36 -47.11 22.67
N LYS A 534 38.22 -46.48 23.47
CA LYS A 534 39.66 -46.75 23.49
C LYS A 534 39.82 -48.24 23.73
N ALA A 535 40.28 -48.98 22.73
CA ALA A 535 40.56 -50.40 22.84
C ALA A 535 41.47 -50.61 24.06
N THR A 536 40.95 -51.33 25.06
CA THR A 536 41.75 -51.79 26.18
C THR A 536 42.74 -52.81 25.62
N PRO A 537 44.06 -52.68 25.86
CA PRO A 537 44.99 -53.71 25.41
C PRO A 537 44.68 -54.98 26.21
N GLY A 538 44.36 -56.07 25.50
CA GLY A 538 44.14 -57.38 26.09
C GLY A 538 45.38 -57.83 26.88
N VAL A 539 45.13 -58.33 28.08
CA VAL A 539 46.09 -59.04 28.94
C VAL A 539 46.24 -60.48 28.44
#